data_AF-A0A7S8C8U3-F1
#
_entry.id   AF-A0A7S8C8U3-F1
#
_cell.length_a   1.000
_cell.length_b   1.000
_cell.length_c   1.000
_cell.angle_alpha   90.00
_cell.angle_beta   90.00
_cell.angle_gamma   90.00
#
_symmetry.space_group_name_H-M   'P 1'
#
loop_
_entity.id
_entity.type
_entity.pdbx_description
1 polymer ?
#
loop_
_entity_poly.entity_id
_entity_poly.type
_entity_poly.pdbx_seq_one_letter_code
_entity_poly.pdbx_strand_id
1 'polypeptide(L)' 'MKGWEINYNNNKVTVENRWFGERLYVNGELQDELIGVASRARLWGKLSTGEEIKVTLGGIFKIHCRIFIDQKLVSSD' A
#
# COMPACT_ATOMS: atom_id res chain seq x y z
N MET A 1 14.42 -5.03 -1.01
CA MET A 1 13.03 -4.93 -1.51
C MET A 1 12.12 -5.47 -0.43
N LYS A 2 11.08 -4.73 -0.04
CA LYS A 2 10.13 -5.15 1.00
C LYS A 2 8.72 -5.12 0.42
N GLY A 3 7.93 -6.14 0.73
CA GLY A 3 6.55 -6.25 0.28
C GLY A 3 5.64 -6.56 1.47
N TRP A 4 4.40 -6.09 1.38
CA TRP A 4 3.34 -6.38 2.33
C TRP A 4 2.12 -6.87 1.58
N GLU A 5 1.42 -7.82 2.17
CA GLU A 5 0.23 -8.40 1.58
C GLU A 5 -0.84 -8.58 2.66
N ILE A 6 -2.07 -8.19 2.34
CA ILE A 6 -3.24 -8.48 3.16
C ILE A 6 -4.37 -9.00 2.29
N ASN A 7 -5.22 -9.83 2.90
CA ASN A 7 -6.49 -10.22 2.33
C ASN A 7 -7.60 -9.49 3.09
N TYR A 8 -8.48 -8.79 2.38
CA TYR A 8 -9.62 -8.07 2.94
C TYR A 8 -10.84 -8.27 2.05
N ASN A 9 -11.93 -8.82 2.61
CA ASN A 9 -13.17 -9.12 1.86
C ASN A 9 -12.91 -9.82 0.51
N ASN A 10 -12.09 -10.88 0.50
CA ASN A 10 -11.67 -11.63 -0.69
C ASN A 10 -10.87 -10.83 -1.74
N ASN A 11 -10.43 -9.61 -1.41
CA ASN A 11 -9.51 -8.85 -2.24
C ASN A 11 -8.10 -8.96 -1.66
N LYS A 12 -7.13 -9.22 -2.54
CA LYS A 12 -5.71 -9.23 -2.22
C LYS A 12 -5.14 -7.83 -2.45
N VAL A 13 -4.63 -7.21 -1.39
CA VAL A 13 -3.94 -5.92 -1.46
C VAL A 13 -2.46 -6.15 -1.26
N THR A 14 -1.64 -5.79 -2.26
CA THR A 14 -0.19 -5.93 -2.21
C THR A 14 0.46 -4.55 -2.29
N VAL A 15 1.37 -4.28 -1.35
CA VAL A 15 2.19 -3.07 -1.33
C VAL A 15 3.63 -3.48 -1.54
N GLU A 16 4.34 -2.80 -2.42
CA GLU A 16 5.76 -3.03 -2.65
C GLU A 16 6.56 -1.75 -2.43
N ASN A 17 7.71 -1.88 -1.78
CA ASN A 17 8.76 -0.87 -1.72
C ASN A 17 10.01 -1.43 -2.43
N ARG A 18 10.23 -0.92 -3.64
CA ARG A 18 11.37 -1.25 -4.51
C ARG A 18 12.36 -0.10 -4.52
N TRP A 19 13.57 -0.35 -5.04
CA TRP A 19 14.62 0.68 -5.13
C TRP A 19 14.20 1.87 -6.01
N PHE A 20 13.30 1.64 -6.97
CA PHE A 20 12.84 2.64 -7.94
C PHE A 20 11.41 3.12 -7.68
N GLY A 21 10.84 2.82 -6.53
CA GLY A 21 9.53 3.33 -6.17
C GLY A 21 8.67 2.39 -5.34
N GLU A 22 7.52 2.92 -4.94
CA GLU A 22 6.48 2.21 -4.23
C GLU A 22 5.29 1.91 -5.15
N ARG A 23 4.65 0.75 -4.95
CA ARG A 23 3.49 0.33 -5.75
C ARG A 23 2.39 -0.26 -4.91
N LEU A 24 1.15 -0.01 -5.31
CA LEU A 24 -0.04 -0.59 -4.74
C LEU A 24 -0.76 -1.40 -5.80
N TYR A 25 -1.03 -2.66 -5.48
CA TYR A 25 -1.80 -3.58 -6.31
C TYR A 25 -3.07 -4.04 -5.57
N VAL A 26 -4.16 -4.17 -6.31
CA VAL A 26 -5.40 -4.80 -5.86
C VAL A 26 -5.72 -5.94 -6.82
N ASN A 27 -5.80 -7.17 -6.31
CA ASN A 27 -6.01 -8.38 -7.09
C ASN A 27 -5.02 -8.55 -8.26
N GLY A 28 -3.80 -8.06 -8.10
CA GLY A 28 -2.75 -8.09 -9.12
C GLY A 28 -2.74 -6.91 -10.09
N GLU A 29 -3.74 -6.03 -10.06
CA GLU A 29 -3.80 -4.82 -10.89
C GLU A 29 -3.12 -3.65 -10.19
N LEU A 30 -2.24 -2.94 -10.92
CA LEU A 30 -1.56 -1.74 -10.41
C LEU A 30 -2.57 -0.60 -10.29
N GLN A 31 -2.78 -0.11 -9.07
CA GLN A 31 -3.70 0.98 -8.78
C GLN A 31 -2.98 2.34 -8.67
N ASP A 32 -1.76 2.34 -8.11
CA ASP A 32 -0.96 3.55 -7.93
C ASP A 32 0.52 3.22 -7.76
N GLU A 33 1.37 4.16 -8.16
CA GLU A 33 2.81 4.09 -7.96
C GLU A 33 3.43 5.46 -7.68
N LEU A 34 4.46 5.45 -6.84
CA LEU A 34 5.34 6.59 -6.64
C LEU A 34 6.73 6.23 -7.16
N ILE A 35 7.22 6.97 -8.14
CA ILE A 35 8.50 6.70 -8.80
C ILE A 35 9.64 7.40 -8.07
N GLY A 36 10.76 6.70 -7.90
CA GLY A 36 11.99 7.23 -7.30
C GLY A 36 12.16 6.80 -5.85
N VAL A 37 13.00 7.54 -5.11
CA VAL A 37 13.30 7.25 -3.71
C VAL A 37 12.67 8.32 -2.83
N ALA A 38 11.68 7.93 -2.03
CA ALA A 38 11.08 8.81 -1.05
C ALA A 38 11.22 8.23 0.37
N SER A 39 11.49 9.09 1.35
CA SER A 39 11.49 8.69 2.78
C SER A 39 10.06 8.45 3.31
N ARG A 40 9.06 8.96 2.60
CA ARG A 40 7.64 8.76 2.87
C ARG A 40 6.90 8.69 1.55
N ALA A 41 6.00 7.73 1.41
CA ALA A 41 5.13 7.61 0.26
C ALA A 41 3.67 7.45 0.71
N ARG A 42 2.76 7.92 -0.13
CA ARG A 42 1.33 7.65 -0.01
C ARG A 42 0.86 7.07 -1.33
N LEU A 43 0.11 5.98 -1.25
CA LEU A 43 -0.50 5.35 -2.41
C LEU A 43 -2.00 5.24 -2.18
N TRP A 44 -2.77 5.36 -3.25
CA TRP A 44 -4.22 5.30 -3.22
C TRP A 44 -4.75 4.22 -4.15
N GLY A 45 -5.86 3.60 -3.78
CA GLY A 45 -6.49 2.60 -4.61
C GLY A 45 -7.94 2.42 -4.21
N LYS A 46 -8.60 1.47 -4.86
CA LYS A 46 -10.01 1.17 -4.59
C LYS A 46 -10.26 -0.32 -4.72
N LEU A 47 -11.08 -0.86 -3.83
CA LEU A 47 -11.61 -2.22 -3.96
C LEU A 47 -12.71 -2.26 -5.02
N SER A 48 -13.01 -3.46 -5.53
CA SER A 48 -14.12 -3.68 -6.46
C SER A 48 -15.48 -3.30 -5.88
N THR A 49 -15.62 -3.37 -4.55
CA THR A 49 -16.79 -2.94 -3.76
C THR A 49 -16.93 -1.42 -3.67
N GLY A 50 -15.87 -0.68 -4.02
CA GLY A 50 -15.81 0.77 -3.98
C GLY A 50 -15.20 1.36 -2.72
N GLU A 51 -14.78 0.54 -1.76
CA GLU A 51 -14.06 0.99 -0.57
C GLU A 51 -12.69 1.58 -0.97
N GLU A 52 -12.33 2.73 -0.40
CA GLU A 52 -11.09 3.44 -0.71
C GLU A 52 -9.91 2.87 0.07
N ILE A 53 -8.80 2.61 -0.61
CA ILE A 53 -7.54 2.20 0.00
C ILE A 53 -6.61 3.40 0.08
N LYS A 54 -6.01 3.60 1.26
CA LYS A 54 -4.86 4.48 1.46
C LYS A 54 -3.73 3.70 2.08
N VAL A 55 -2.56 3.77 1.48
CA VAL A 55 -1.33 3.23 2.04
C VAL A 55 -0.42 4.38 2.44
N THR A 56 0.20 4.27 3.61
CA THR A 56 1.26 5.18 4.04
C THR A 56 2.52 4.39 4.35
N LEU A 57 3.59 4.74 3.65
CA LEU A 57 4.92 4.17 3.83
C LEU A 57 5.85 5.24 4.42
N GLY A 58 6.71 4.85 5.35
CA GLY A 58 7.76 5.73 5.89
C GLY A 58 8.20 5.37 7.30
N GLY A 59 9.22 6.06 7.81
CA GLY A 59 9.75 5.86 9.14
C GLY A 59 11.21 6.30 9.24
N ILE A 60 11.71 6.46 10.47
CA ILE A 60 13.08 6.98 10.71
C ILE A 60 14.09 5.84 10.85
N PHE A 61 13.75 4.77 11.58
CA PHE A 61 14.64 3.63 11.84
C PHE A 61 14.32 2.39 11.01
N LYS A 62 13.05 2.21 10.63
CA LYS A 62 12.58 1.18 9.71
C LYS A 62 11.44 1.73 8.86
N ILE A 63 11.24 1.15 7.67
CA ILE A 63 10.08 1.46 6.84
C ILE A 63 8.86 0.77 7.44
N HIS A 64 7.89 1.57 7.87
CA HIS A 64 6.56 1.13 8.23
C HIS A 64 5.65 1.14 7.02
N CYS A 65 4.70 0.21 7.00
CA CYS A 65 3.59 0.19 6.05
C CYS A 65 2.29 0.17 6.84
N ARG A 66 1.41 1.14 6.58
CA ARG A 66 0.06 1.16 7.13
C ARG A 66 -0.94 1.21 6.01
N ILE A 67 -1.92 0.31 6.08
CA ILE A 67 -2.98 0.19 5.08
C ILE A 67 -4.28 0.59 5.76
N PHE A 68 -4.99 1.51 5.14
CA PHE A 68 -6.31 1.98 5.54
C PHE A 68 -7.32 1.61 4.46
N ILE A 69 -8.50 1.14 4.87
CA ILE A 69 -9.65 0.89 3.99
C ILE A 69 -10.84 1.66 4.56
N ASP A 70 -11.46 2.52 3.76
CA ASP A 70 -12.52 3.45 4.19
C ASP A 70 -12.15 4.15 5.51
N GLN A 71 -10.93 4.70 5.53
CA GLN A 71 -10.35 5.44 6.66
C GLN A 71 -10.09 4.62 7.93
N LYS A 72 -10.33 3.30 7.92
CA LYS A 72 -10.01 2.40 9.04
C LYS A 72 -8.65 1.75 8.84
N LEU A 73 -7.81 1.75 9.87
CA LEU A 73 -6.53 1.03 9.84
C LEU A 73 -6.79 -0.48 9.86
N VAL A 74 -6.36 -1.18 8.81
CA VAL A 74 -6.54 -2.64 8.68
C VAL A 74 -5.23 -3.41 8.83
N SER A 75 -4.09 -2.76 8.59
CA SER A 75 -2.76 -3.38 8.74
C SER A 75 -1.71 -2.34 9.09
N SER A 76 -0.75 -2.74 9.93
CA SER A 76 0.39 -1.91 10.37
C SER A 76 1.60 -2.79 10.66
N ASP A 77 2.73 -2.48 10.02
CA ASP A 77 4.04 -3.14 10.20
C ASP A 77 5.17 -2.12 10.49
#